data_AF-A0A1U9UML2-F1
#
_entry.id   AF-A0A1U9UML2-F1
#
_cell.length_a   1.000
_cell.length_b   1.000
_cell.length_c   1.000
_cell.angle_alpha   90.00
_cell.angle_beta   90.00
_cell.angle_gamma   90.00
#
_symmetry.space_group_name_H-M   'P 1'
#
loop_
_entity.id
_entity.type
_entity.pdbx_description
1 polymer ?
#
loop_
_entity_poly.entity_id
_entity_poly.type
_entity_poly.pdbx_seq_one_letter_code
_entity_poly.pdbx_strand_id
1 'polypeptide(L)'
;MSFTVTAYTQRTVEPGLRARAGGALAALLGTVTGVGQLRNRERPVGPIQADEILIAGTQDGKRTYGFKWEAPGKTDSLAEPNLNVSLQVGESAYSTNKESFASDEEALELWDTVVDSLRLRPGAI
;
A
#
# COMPACT_ATOMS: atom_id res chain seq x y z
N MET A 1 -5.09 -6.55 11.87
CA MET A 1 -4.34 -5.50 11.15
C MET A 1 -2.91 -5.98 10.96
N SER A 2 -2.37 -5.83 9.75
CA SER A 2 -0.95 -6.05 9.46
C SER A 2 -0.37 -4.83 8.78
N PHE A 3 0.83 -4.46 9.19
CA PHE A 3 1.66 -3.48 8.51
C PHE A 3 2.94 -4.19 8.07
N THR A 4 3.33 -4.05 6.81
CA THR A 4 4.45 -4.81 6.25
C THR A 4 5.30 -3.92 5.36
N VAL A 5 6.61 -3.98 5.59
CA VAL A 5 7.64 -3.38 4.75
C VAL A 5 8.52 -4.49 4.25
N THR A 6 8.67 -4.61 2.93
CA THR A 6 9.60 -5.56 2.32
C THR A 6 10.53 -4.87 1.35
N ALA A 7 11.77 -5.38 1.32
CA ALA A 7 12.81 -4.94 0.42
C ALA A 7 13.54 -6.19 -0.09
N TYR A 8 13.67 -6.32 -1.42
CA TYR A 8 14.38 -7.45 -2.01
C TYR A 8 14.96 -7.08 -3.37
N THR A 9 16.09 -7.70 -3.71
CA THR A 9 16.62 -7.66 -5.07
C THR A 9 15.84 -8.60 -5.96
N GLN A 10 15.73 -8.25 -7.23
CA GLN A 10 14.99 -9.02 -8.20
C GLN A 10 15.76 -9.03 -9.53
N ARG A 11 15.66 -10.14 -10.25
CA ARG A 11 16.29 -10.28 -11.58
C ARG A 11 15.43 -9.67 -12.68
N THR A 12 14.13 -9.67 -12.49
CA THR A 12 13.14 -9.12 -13.43
C THR A 12 12.36 -8.03 -12.72
N VAL A 13 12.35 -6.84 -13.30
CA VAL A 13 11.55 -5.72 -12.80
C VAL A 13 10.16 -5.82 -13.41
N GLU A 14 9.15 -5.97 -12.56
CA GLU A 14 7.77 -5.96 -13.00
C GLU A 14 7.29 -4.53 -13.35
N PRO A 15 6.23 -4.38 -14.16
CA PRO A 15 5.61 -3.07 -14.36
C PRO A 15 5.18 -2.42 -13.03
N GLY A 16 5.08 -1.09 -13.03
CA GLY A 16 4.65 -0.33 -11.85
C GLY A 16 3.30 -0.81 -11.31
N LEU A 17 3.11 -0.64 -9.99
CA LEU A 17 1.94 -1.14 -9.27
C LEU A 17 0.61 -0.78 -9.96
N ARG A 18 0.47 0.47 -10.40
CA ARG A 18 -0.78 0.94 -11.02
C ARG A 18 -1.04 0.29 -12.38
N ALA A 19 0.01 0.08 -13.15
CA ALA A 19 -0.08 -0.63 -14.43
C ALA A 19 -0.50 -2.10 -14.21
N ARG A 20 0.08 -2.77 -13.20
CA ARG A 20 -0.28 -4.16 -12.87
C ARG A 20 -1.68 -4.29 -12.28
N ALA A 21 -2.07 -3.33 -11.43
CA ALA A 21 -3.34 -3.39 -10.72
C ALA A 21 -4.54 -2.96 -11.56
N GLY A 22 -4.36 -2.24 -12.67
CA GLY A 22 -5.45 -1.56 -13.40
C GLY A 22 -6.73 -2.38 -13.57
N GLY A 23 -6.65 -3.54 -14.25
CA GLY A 23 -7.81 -4.39 -14.48
C GLY A 23 -8.39 -5.01 -13.21
N ALA A 24 -7.54 -5.42 -12.28
CA ALA A 24 -7.96 -6.04 -11.02
C ALA A 24 -8.65 -5.02 -10.09
N LEU A 25 -8.15 -3.79 -10.02
CA LEU A 25 -8.72 -2.71 -9.24
C LEU A 25 -10.08 -2.28 -9.80
N ALA A 26 -10.19 -2.14 -11.13
CA ALA A 26 -11.47 -1.83 -11.77
C ALA A 26 -12.51 -2.92 -11.49
N ALA A 27 -12.12 -4.20 -11.57
CA ALA A 27 -13.00 -5.32 -11.26
C ALA A 27 -13.44 -5.29 -9.79
N LEU A 28 -12.52 -5.08 -8.85
CA LEU A 28 -12.83 -5.01 -7.43
C LEU A 28 -13.85 -3.89 -7.12
N LEU A 29 -13.60 -2.69 -7.62
CA LEU A 29 -14.46 -1.51 -7.39
C LEU A 29 -15.84 -1.66 -8.06
N GLY A 30 -15.92 -2.39 -9.18
CA GLY A 30 -17.18 -2.62 -9.90
C GLY A 30 -18.01 -3.79 -9.39
N THR A 31 -17.44 -4.70 -8.59
CA THR A 31 -18.11 -5.95 -8.18
C THR A 31 -18.36 -6.04 -6.68
N VAL A 32 -17.51 -5.43 -5.84
CA VAL A 32 -17.64 -5.53 -4.38
C VAL A 32 -18.31 -4.29 -3.83
N THR A 33 -19.58 -4.43 -3.49
CA THR A 33 -20.38 -3.37 -2.87
C THR A 33 -19.72 -2.88 -1.57
N GLY A 34 -19.61 -1.56 -1.41
CA GLY A 34 -19.06 -0.95 -0.21
C GLY A 34 -17.53 -0.78 -0.23
N VAL A 35 -16.83 -1.28 -1.26
CA VAL A 35 -15.41 -0.96 -1.49
C VAL A 35 -15.30 0.29 -2.35
N GLY A 36 -14.43 1.21 -1.92
CA GLY A 36 -14.12 2.46 -2.63
C GLY A 36 -12.62 2.67 -2.75
N GLN A 37 -12.23 3.41 -3.78
CA GLN A 37 -10.86 3.87 -3.96
C GLN A 37 -10.66 5.19 -3.20
N LEU A 38 -9.70 5.22 -2.28
CA LEU A 38 -9.29 6.46 -1.60
C LEU A 38 -8.25 7.21 -2.44
N ARG A 39 -7.22 6.52 -2.93
CA ARG A 39 -6.14 7.09 -3.75
C ARG A 39 -5.60 6.09 -4.77
N ASN A 40 -5.19 6.57 -5.94
CA ASN A 40 -4.52 5.79 -6.99
C ASN A 40 -3.66 6.74 -7.84
N ARG A 41 -2.37 6.84 -7.52
CA ARG A 41 -1.48 7.90 -8.05
C ARG A 41 -0.01 7.51 -7.96
N GLU A 42 0.84 8.23 -8.67
CA GLU A 42 2.28 8.26 -8.38
C GLU A 42 2.50 8.87 -6.98
N ARG A 43 3.41 8.30 -6.20
CA ARG A 43 3.77 8.74 -4.85
C ARG A 43 5.27 8.59 -4.63
N PRO A 44 6.11 9.45 -5.22
CA PRO A 44 7.55 9.41 -4.97
C PRO A 44 7.87 9.83 -3.52
N VAL A 45 8.95 9.28 -2.96
CA VAL A 45 9.51 9.68 -1.65
C VAL A 45 10.99 9.95 -1.82
N GLY A 46 11.39 11.23 -1.74
CA GLY A 46 12.74 11.65 -2.09
C GLY A 46 13.11 11.19 -3.51
N PRO A 47 14.23 10.46 -3.71
CA PRO A 47 14.62 9.94 -5.02
C PRO A 47 13.84 8.69 -5.45
N ILE A 48 13.06 8.05 -4.55
CA ILE A 48 12.41 6.77 -4.83
C ILE A 48 11.15 7.00 -5.66
N GLN A 49 11.14 6.49 -6.89
CA GLN A 49 9.97 6.51 -7.76
C GLN A 49 9.04 5.35 -7.40
N ALA A 50 7.78 5.66 -7.12
CA ALA A 50 6.81 4.69 -6.63
C ALA A 50 5.38 5.08 -6.96
N ASP A 51 4.52 4.09 -6.83
CA ASP A 51 3.08 4.15 -7.04
C ASP A 51 2.34 3.85 -5.73
N GLU A 52 1.16 4.44 -5.57
CA GLU A 52 0.26 4.25 -4.43
C GLU A 52 -1.15 3.86 -4.90
N ILE A 53 -1.71 2.83 -4.28
CA ILE A 53 -3.12 2.45 -4.40
C ILE A 53 -3.68 2.18 -3.01
N LEU A 54 -4.70 2.95 -2.63
CA LEU A 54 -5.40 2.85 -1.35
C LEU A 54 -6.87 2.60 -1.60
N ILE A 55 -7.39 1.51 -1.04
CA ILE A 55 -8.81 1.19 -1.04
C ILE A 55 -9.30 1.06 0.40
N ALA A 56 -10.58 1.34 0.59
CA ALA A 56 -11.28 1.11 1.84
C ALA A 56 -12.62 0.44 1.56
N GLY A 57 -13.09 -0.35 2.52
CA GLY A 57 -14.36 -1.05 2.43
C GLY A 57 -15.09 -1.03 3.76
N THR A 58 -16.31 -1.55 3.75
CA THR A 58 -17.03 -1.89 4.98
C THR A 58 -17.49 -3.33 4.89
N GLN A 59 -17.06 -4.15 5.84
CA GLN A 59 -17.43 -5.57 5.94
C GLN A 59 -17.88 -5.86 7.37
N ASP A 60 -19.05 -6.48 7.53
CA ASP A 60 -19.65 -6.81 8.83
C ASP A 60 -19.74 -5.61 9.81
N GLY A 61 -20.02 -4.43 9.24
CA GLY A 61 -20.12 -3.17 9.96
C GLY A 61 -18.78 -2.54 10.32
N LYS A 62 -17.65 -3.15 9.95
CA LYS A 62 -16.30 -2.68 10.27
C LYS A 62 -15.59 -2.09 9.05
N ARG A 63 -14.77 -1.07 9.29
CA ARG A 63 -13.99 -0.43 8.22
C ARG A 63 -12.76 -1.27 7.91
N THR A 64 -12.58 -1.59 6.63
CA THR A 64 -11.44 -2.34 6.11
C THR A 64 -10.58 -1.45 5.23
N TYR A 65 -9.28 -1.75 5.18
CA TYR A 65 -8.29 -0.99 4.41
C TYR A 65 -7.34 -1.92 3.68
N GLY A 66 -7.05 -1.58 2.42
CA GLY A 66 -6.03 -2.20 1.60
C GLY A 66 -5.14 -1.11 1.02
N PHE A 67 -4.07 -0.78 1.73
CA PHE A 67 -3.14 0.29 1.36
C PHE A 67 -1.86 -0.33 0.84
N LYS A 68 -1.40 0.18 -0.29
CA LYS A 68 -0.17 -0.30 -0.92
C LYS A 68 0.60 0.84 -1.56
N TRP A 69 1.89 0.89 -1.24
CA TRP A 69 2.89 1.73 -1.88
C TRP A 69 4.00 0.81 -2.39
N GLU A 70 4.46 1.03 -3.62
CA GLU A 70 5.47 0.16 -4.20
C GLU A 70 6.41 0.94 -5.11
N ALA A 71 7.71 0.79 -4.86
CA ALA A 71 8.75 1.17 -5.80
C ALA A 71 9.18 -0.10 -6.55
N PRO A 72 9.08 -0.13 -7.89
CA PRO A 72 9.44 -1.31 -8.65
C PRO A 72 10.93 -1.65 -8.48
N GLY A 73 11.81 -0.66 -8.30
CA GLY A 73 13.25 -0.87 -8.15
C GLY A 73 13.95 -1.15 -9.50
N LYS A 74 15.19 -1.63 -9.43
CA LYS A 74 16.02 -2.01 -10.58
C LYS A 74 16.50 -3.45 -10.48
N THR A 75 16.79 -4.04 -11.64
CA THR A 75 17.36 -5.40 -11.74
C THR A 75 18.68 -5.48 -10.95
N ASP A 76 18.78 -6.48 -10.08
CA ASP A 76 19.98 -6.84 -9.31
C ASP A 76 20.62 -5.67 -8.55
N SER A 77 19.82 -4.68 -8.12
CA SER A 77 20.30 -3.49 -7.43
C SER A 77 20.04 -3.55 -5.92
N LEU A 78 21.11 -3.48 -5.12
CA LEU A 78 21.02 -3.30 -3.67
C LEU A 78 20.72 -1.84 -3.27
N ALA A 79 21.10 -0.89 -4.12
CA ALA A 79 20.85 0.54 -3.88
C ALA A 79 19.41 0.95 -4.25
N GLU A 80 18.81 0.25 -5.22
CA GLU A 80 17.45 0.49 -5.71
C GLU A 80 16.68 -0.85 -5.78
N PRO A 81 16.47 -1.53 -4.64
CA PRO A 81 15.72 -2.79 -4.61
C PRO A 81 14.23 -2.55 -4.91
N ASN A 82 13.49 -3.63 -5.12
CA ASN A 82 12.03 -3.54 -5.00
C ASN A 82 11.70 -3.16 -3.56
N LEU A 83 10.84 -2.15 -3.39
CA LEU A 83 10.34 -1.75 -2.08
C LEU A 83 8.82 -1.82 -2.08
N ASN A 84 8.27 -2.41 -1.04
CA ASN A 84 6.84 -2.51 -0.86
C ASN A 84 6.48 -2.16 0.57
N VAL A 85 5.48 -1.30 0.71
CA VAL A 85 4.84 -0.99 1.98
C VAL A 85 3.37 -1.28 1.83
N SER A 86 2.81 -2.01 2.80
CA SER A 86 1.38 -2.30 2.82
C SER A 86 0.81 -2.21 4.22
N LEU A 87 -0.42 -1.72 4.28
CA LEU A 87 -1.27 -1.76 5.46
C LEU A 87 -2.56 -2.48 5.08
N GLN A 88 -2.86 -3.54 5.81
CA GLN A 88 -4.10 -4.29 5.67
C GLN A 88 -4.87 -4.30 6.97
N VAL A 89 -6.09 -3.80 6.92
CA VAL A 89 -7.09 -3.96 7.98
C VAL A 89 -8.21 -4.80 7.37
N GLY A 90 -8.19 -6.08 7.71
CA GLY A 90 -9.26 -7.01 7.37
C GLY A 90 -10.25 -7.17 8.52
N GLU A 91 -11.11 -8.17 8.36
CA GLU A 91 -12.06 -8.57 9.39
C GLU A 91 -11.35 -8.90 10.72
N SER A 92 -11.92 -8.44 11.82
CA SER A 92 -11.51 -8.89 13.14
C SER A 92 -12.18 -10.22 13.45
N ALA A 93 -11.39 -11.23 13.83
CA ALA A 93 -11.91 -12.54 14.29
C ALA A 93 -12.92 -12.43 15.45
N TYR A 94 -12.94 -11.29 16.14
CA TYR A 94 -13.92 -10.95 17.17
C TYR A 94 -14.78 -9.77 16.74
N SER A 95 -16.09 -9.96 16.75
CA SER A 95 -17.09 -8.92 16.43
C SER A 95 -17.08 -7.77 17.45
N THR A 96 -16.67 -8.03 18.69
CA THR A 96 -16.61 -7.04 19.79
C THR A 96 -15.41 -6.10 19.74
N ASN A 97 -14.40 -6.38 18.91
CA ASN A 97 -13.24 -5.51 18.80
C ASN A 97 -13.63 -4.16 18.21
N LYS A 98 -13.09 -3.09 18.80
CA LYS A 98 -13.18 -1.72 18.28
C LYS A 98 -12.58 -1.65 16.87
N GLU A 99 -13.02 -0.65 16.11
CA GLU A 99 -12.40 -0.28 14.83
C GLU A 99 -10.89 -0.06 15.00
N SER A 100 -10.11 -0.37 13.95
CA SER A 100 -8.66 -0.12 13.97
C SER A 100 -8.34 1.38 13.88
N PHE A 101 -9.24 2.15 13.28
CA PHE A 101 -9.14 3.60 13.12
C PHE A 101 -10.51 4.23 13.38
N ALA A 102 -10.52 5.44 13.93
CA ALA A 102 -11.71 6.25 14.14
C ALA A 102 -12.29 6.79 12.82
N SER A 103 -11.45 7.01 11.80
CA SER A 103 -11.88 7.46 10.47
C SER A 103 -10.87 7.10 9.36
N ASP A 104 -11.28 7.33 8.10
CA ASP A 104 -10.39 7.20 6.94
C ASP A 104 -9.22 8.19 7.03
N GLU A 105 -9.45 9.40 7.56
CA GLU A 105 -8.43 10.43 7.73
C GLU A 105 -7.32 10.01 8.69
N GLU A 106 -7.66 9.37 9.82
CA GLU A 106 -6.67 8.86 10.77
C GLU A 106 -5.82 7.75 10.13
N ALA A 107 -6.45 6.84 9.38
CA ALA A 107 -5.75 5.80 8.65
C ALA A 107 -4.79 6.37 7.59
N LEU A 108 -5.23 7.41 6.87
CA LEU A 108 -4.44 8.12 5.87
C LEU A 108 -3.29 8.91 6.51
N GLU A 109 -3.49 9.52 7.67
CA GLU A 109 -2.43 10.25 8.39
C GLU A 109 -1.31 9.31 8.85
N LEU A 110 -1.67 8.16 9.44
CA LEU A 110 -0.68 7.14 9.79
C LEU A 110 0.07 6.66 8.54
N TRP A 111 -0.67 6.36 7.47
CA TRP A 111 -0.09 5.92 6.21
C TRP A 111 0.91 6.92 5.64
N ASP A 112 0.49 8.18 5.52
CA ASP A 112 1.31 9.27 4.99
C ASP A 112 2.57 9.46 5.85
N THR A 113 2.43 9.47 7.18
CA THR A 113 3.55 9.59 8.11
C THR A 113 4.59 8.47 7.91
N VAL A 114 4.15 7.22 7.76
CA VAL A 114 5.09 6.11 7.59
C VAL A 114 5.75 6.15 6.22
N VAL A 115 4.98 6.35 5.15
CA VAL A 115 5.53 6.40 3.77
C VAL A 115 6.51 7.56 3.63
N ASP A 116 6.20 8.74 4.18
CA ASP A 116 7.06 9.91 4.09
C ASP A 116 8.35 9.75 4.93
N SER A 117 8.37 8.83 5.89
CA SER A 117 9.58 8.51 6.68
C SER A 117 10.57 7.59 5.96
N LEU A 118 10.17 6.98 4.83
CA LEU A 118 11.02 6.06 4.07
C LEU A 118 12.23 6.80 3.49
N ARG A 119 13.41 6.19 3.66
CA ARG A 119 14.65 6.68 3.06
C ARG A 119 15.58 5.54 2.74
N LEU A 120 16.33 5.70 1.65
CA LEU A 120 17.49 4.84 1.40
C LEU A 120 18.57 5.14 2.45
N ARG A 121 19.21 4.08 2.95
CA ARG A 121 20.31 4.24 3.89
C ARG A 121 21.51 4.89 3.17
N PRO A 122 22.10 5.97 3.71
CA PRO A 122 23.33 6.52 3.16
C PRO A 122 24.46 5.47 3.14
N GLY A 123 25.17 5.37 2.02
CA GLY A 123 26.27 4.40 1.86
C GLY A 123 25.83 2.96 1.61
N ALA A 124 24.59 2.73 1.13
CA ALA A 124 24.22 1.45 0.54
C ALA A 124 24.96 1.28 -0.81
N ILE A 125 25.95 0.38 -0.82
CA ILE A 125 26.71 -0.09 -1.98
C ILE A 125 26.90 -1.59 -1.84
#